data_AF-A0A3N5I3B9-F1
#
_entry.id   AF-A0A3N5I3B9-F1
#
_cell.length_a   1.000
_cell.length_b   1.000
_cell.length_c   1.000
_cell.angle_alpha   90.00
_cell.angle_beta   90.00
_cell.angle_gamma   90.00
#
_symmetry.space_group_name_H-M   'P 1'
#
loop_
_entity.id
_entity.type
_entity.pdbx_description
1 polymer ?
#
loop_
_entity_poly.entity_id
_entity_poly.type
_entity_poly.pdbx_seq_one_letter_code
_entity_poly.pdbx_strand_id
1 'polypeptide(L)'
;MPINDSISTMHKNTIQRNYEPDYAVPPGATLLETIDSLGIDQRELAERTGLSAKTLNLIIHGKAPLTQQTAMLLERVTSVPARMWNNLEANYQEQLARLQARRDLAEQIEWLKTIPTKVLIDRGFIQPSRDKVVLLEQILNFFRVAHVDAWKEGWGRGQFAFRKSEQASAVDGRLATWLQIAELQAEQMDVETYDKTNLLAAVQRARSLTRQSPQVFLCKLASLFQASGVAFCTVPEIPGAKISGAAKWLSPTKAMIAVNRRGKKSDLFWFTLFHEVGHILNDSKKEAYVDVTYSDDPRERFANDFARTTLIPAKHDGRLASLKTEKLIREFADEIEVDPGIVVGRLQYEKLVRFDQFNHLKTTFEWAG
;
A
#
# COMPACT_ATOMS: atom_id res chain seq x y z
N MET A 1 -6.46 9.81 -23.69
CA MET A 1 -6.46 8.34 -23.50
C MET A 1 -6.94 8.06 -22.09
N PRO A 2 -7.89 7.14 -21.87
CA PRO A 2 -8.47 6.94 -20.55
C PRO A 2 -7.39 6.37 -19.62
N ILE A 3 -7.05 7.13 -18.59
CA ILE A 3 -6.26 6.64 -17.45
C ILE A 3 -7.27 5.99 -16.50
N ASN A 4 -7.74 4.78 -16.85
CA ASN A 4 -8.44 3.87 -15.94
C ASN A 4 -8.28 2.45 -16.48
N ASP A 5 -8.14 1.50 -15.55
CA ASP A 5 -8.18 0.03 -15.72
C ASP A 5 -6.90 -0.75 -16.08
N SER A 6 -5.71 -0.16 -16.00
CA SER A 6 -4.47 -0.96 -16.13
C SER A 6 -4.11 -1.81 -14.89
N ILE A 7 -4.87 -1.70 -13.78
CA ILE A 7 -4.61 -2.48 -12.56
C ILE A 7 -5.15 -3.91 -12.69
N SER A 8 -6.01 -4.19 -13.69
CA SER A 8 -6.56 -5.54 -13.95
C SER A 8 -5.67 -6.42 -14.84
N THR A 9 -4.37 -6.16 -14.91
CA THR A 9 -3.39 -7.02 -15.57
C THR A 9 -2.23 -7.38 -14.63
N MET A 10 -2.53 -7.69 -13.36
CA MET A 10 -1.70 -8.67 -12.68
C MET A 10 -1.89 -10.01 -13.40
N HIS A 11 -0.76 -10.65 -13.73
CA HIS A 11 -0.69 -11.87 -14.52
C HIS A 11 -1.84 -12.82 -14.18
N LYS A 12 -2.58 -13.28 -15.20
CA LYS A 12 -3.32 -14.54 -15.11
C LYS A 12 -2.28 -15.63 -14.83
N ASN A 13 -1.93 -15.79 -13.57
CA ASN A 13 -1.19 -16.95 -13.11
C ASN A 13 -2.12 -18.12 -13.41
N THR A 14 -1.77 -18.89 -14.43
CA THR A 14 -2.30 -20.23 -14.66
C THR A 14 -2.38 -20.90 -13.30
N ILE A 15 -3.58 -21.31 -12.87
CA ILE A 15 -3.76 -22.04 -11.62
C ILE A 15 -3.08 -23.40 -11.82
N GLN A 16 -1.77 -23.45 -11.65
CA GLN A 16 -1.12 -24.64 -11.17
C GLN A 16 -1.65 -24.79 -9.75
N ARG A 17 -2.63 -25.67 -9.56
CA ARG A 17 -2.93 -26.18 -8.22
C ARG A 17 -1.66 -26.92 -7.78
N ASN A 18 -0.73 -26.19 -7.19
CA ASN A 18 0.39 -26.80 -6.50
C ASN A 18 -0.21 -27.62 -5.37
N TYR A 19 -0.04 -28.94 -5.44
CA TYR A 19 -0.38 -29.83 -4.35
C TYR A 19 0.56 -29.49 -3.18
N GLU A 20 0.04 -28.77 -2.19
CA GLU A 20 0.74 -28.51 -0.94
C GLU A 20 0.09 -29.39 0.14
N PRO A 21 0.74 -30.50 0.54
CA PRO A 21 0.21 -31.37 1.59
C PRO A 21 0.13 -30.63 2.93
N ASP A 22 -0.70 -31.09 3.86
CA ASP A 22 -0.80 -30.58 5.23
C ASP A 22 0.07 -31.36 6.23
N TYR A 23 0.96 -32.21 5.71
CA TYR A 23 1.93 -33.01 6.45
C TYR A 23 3.32 -32.90 5.81
N ALA A 24 4.35 -33.17 6.61
CA ALA A 24 5.74 -33.23 6.16
C ALA A 24 6.24 -34.68 6.25
N VAL A 25 6.87 -35.18 5.19
CA VAL A 25 7.44 -36.53 5.17
C VAL A 25 8.95 -36.43 5.37
N PRO A 26 9.52 -37.00 6.44
CA PRO A 26 10.96 -36.95 6.65
C PRO A 26 11.69 -37.83 5.62
N PRO A 27 12.92 -37.48 5.21
CA PRO A 27 13.73 -38.31 4.29
C PRO A 27 13.95 -39.73 4.81
N GLY A 28 13.89 -39.87 6.12
CA GLY A 28 13.91 -41.13 6.85
C GLY A 28 12.92 -42.19 6.37
N ALA A 29 11.72 -41.80 5.94
CA ALA A 29 10.73 -42.73 5.39
C ALA A 29 11.22 -43.36 4.09
N THR A 30 11.72 -42.54 3.17
CA THR A 30 12.33 -43.00 1.91
C THR A 30 13.61 -43.80 2.16
N LEU A 31 14.38 -43.45 3.19
CA LEU A 31 15.56 -44.22 3.59
C LEU A 31 15.19 -45.64 4.03
N LEU A 32 14.11 -45.80 4.81
CA LEU A 32 13.60 -47.12 5.22
C LEU A 32 13.21 -47.97 4.01
N GLU A 33 12.44 -47.41 3.07
CA GLU A 33 12.06 -48.12 1.84
C GLU A 33 13.30 -48.51 1.01
N THR A 34 14.29 -47.62 0.96
CA THR A 34 15.53 -47.86 0.21
C THR A 34 16.33 -49.01 0.81
N ILE A 35 16.53 -49.05 2.13
CA ILE A 35 17.30 -50.14 2.74
C ILE A 35 16.55 -51.48 2.70
N ASP A 36 15.22 -51.45 2.81
CA ASP A 36 14.39 -52.65 2.67
C ASP A 36 14.54 -53.25 1.26
N SER A 37 14.55 -52.40 0.22
CA SER A 37 14.81 -52.84 -1.16
C SER A 37 16.20 -53.43 -1.39
N LEU A 38 17.17 -53.04 -0.56
CA LEU A 38 18.54 -53.56 -0.57
C LEU A 38 18.72 -54.80 0.31
N GLY A 39 17.66 -55.20 1.04
CA GLY A 39 17.69 -56.35 1.95
C GLY A 39 18.56 -56.14 3.20
N ILE A 40 18.82 -54.89 3.60
CA ILE A 40 19.62 -54.57 4.80
C ILE A 40 18.76 -53.87 5.85
N ASP A 41 19.05 -54.12 7.13
CA ASP A 41 18.38 -53.46 8.24
C ASP A 41 19.09 -52.15 8.67
N GLN A 42 18.48 -51.40 9.60
CA GLN A 42 19.06 -50.15 10.09
C GLN A 42 20.40 -50.33 10.82
N ARG A 43 20.62 -51.49 11.44
CA ARG A 43 21.85 -51.79 12.17
C ARG A 43 22.98 -52.01 11.18
N GLU A 44 22.74 -52.78 10.13
CA GLU A 44 23.70 -52.98 9.05
C GLU A 44 23.97 -51.67 8.29
N LEU A 45 22.96 -50.82 8.06
CA LEU A 45 23.19 -49.48 7.54
C LEU A 45 24.12 -48.65 8.44
N ALA A 46 23.94 -48.72 9.77
CA ALA A 46 24.79 -48.03 10.74
C ALA A 46 26.25 -48.48 10.63
N GLU A 47 26.46 -49.79 10.57
CA GLU A 47 27.79 -50.40 10.41
C GLU A 47 28.45 -49.98 9.09
N ARG A 48 27.73 -50.05 7.96
CA ARG A 48 28.24 -49.70 6.63
C ARG A 48 28.54 -48.20 6.45
N THR A 49 27.77 -47.33 7.10
CA THR A 49 27.97 -45.87 7.03
C THR A 49 28.94 -45.34 8.08
N GLY A 50 29.25 -46.12 9.12
CA GLY A 50 30.01 -45.66 10.29
C GLY A 50 29.22 -44.70 11.19
N LEU A 51 27.91 -44.57 11.00
CA LEU A 51 27.03 -43.75 11.84
C LEU A 51 26.54 -44.55 13.04
N SER A 52 26.22 -43.87 14.14
CA SER A 52 25.58 -44.55 15.27
C SER A 52 24.13 -44.94 14.92
N ALA A 53 23.68 -46.11 15.39
CA ALA A 53 22.28 -46.52 15.24
C ALA A 53 21.29 -45.48 15.81
N LYS A 54 21.69 -44.77 16.88
CA LYS A 54 20.95 -43.64 17.44
C LYS A 54 20.79 -42.50 16.43
N THR A 55 21.86 -42.12 15.73
CA THR A 55 21.83 -41.06 14.71
C THR A 55 20.89 -41.44 13.57
N LEU A 56 21.01 -42.65 13.04
CA LEU A 56 20.13 -43.13 11.97
C LEU A 56 18.67 -43.19 12.42
N ASN A 57 18.39 -43.67 13.63
CA ASN A 57 17.03 -43.68 14.16
C ASN A 57 16.42 -42.28 14.27
N LEU A 58 17.21 -41.29 14.70
CA LEU A 58 16.76 -39.89 14.76
C LEU A 58 16.48 -39.32 13.36
N ILE A 59 17.30 -39.61 12.36
CA ILE A 59 17.07 -39.21 10.97
C ILE A 59 15.82 -39.87 10.40
N ILE A 60 15.65 -41.18 10.66
CA ILE A 60 14.51 -41.97 10.21
C ILE A 60 13.19 -41.37 10.71
N HIS A 61 13.17 -40.94 11.96
CA HIS A 61 12.00 -40.30 12.58
C HIS A 61 11.94 -38.78 12.40
N GLY A 62 12.78 -38.18 11.55
CA GLY A 62 12.79 -36.74 11.28
C GLY A 62 13.14 -35.86 12.49
N LYS A 63 13.78 -36.43 13.52
CA LYS A 63 14.21 -35.77 14.76
C LYS A 63 15.64 -35.21 14.66
N ALA A 64 16.41 -35.64 13.67
CA ALA A 64 17.72 -35.08 13.34
C ALA A 64 17.78 -34.82 11.83
N PRO A 65 18.41 -33.72 11.39
CA PRO A 65 18.51 -33.40 9.98
C PRO A 65 19.47 -34.35 9.27
N LEU A 66 19.13 -34.70 8.02
CA LEU A 66 20.04 -35.40 7.13
C LEU A 66 21.06 -34.39 6.57
N THR A 67 22.27 -34.39 7.13
CA THR A 67 23.33 -33.46 6.70
C THR A 67 23.93 -33.84 5.34
N GLN A 68 24.58 -32.89 4.67
CA GLN A 68 25.28 -33.15 3.40
C GLN A 68 26.32 -34.28 3.51
N GLN A 69 27.07 -34.34 4.62
CA GLN A 69 28.01 -35.43 4.88
C GLN A 69 27.28 -36.77 5.04
N THR A 70 26.16 -36.78 5.77
CA THR A 70 25.32 -37.97 5.90
C THR A 70 24.79 -38.44 4.54
N ALA A 71 24.34 -37.53 3.68
CA ALA A 71 23.90 -37.85 2.33
C ALA A 71 25.00 -38.53 1.50
N MET A 72 26.25 -38.07 1.59
CA MET A 72 27.39 -38.70 0.90
C MET A 72 27.70 -40.10 1.43
N LEU A 73 27.55 -40.32 2.74
CA LEU A 73 27.71 -41.66 3.34
C LEU A 73 26.58 -42.60 2.87
N LEU A 74 25.34 -42.12 2.87
CA LEU A 74 24.18 -42.87 2.40
C LEU A 74 24.30 -43.21 0.91
N GLU A 75 24.79 -42.31 0.07
CA GLU A 75 25.01 -42.57 -1.37
C GLU A 75 25.95 -43.77 -1.59
N ARG A 76 27.04 -43.86 -0.82
CA ARG A 76 27.99 -44.99 -0.94
C ARG A 76 27.36 -46.34 -0.60
N VAL A 77 26.36 -46.38 0.28
CA VAL A 77 25.71 -47.63 0.70
C VAL A 77 24.47 -47.94 -0.13
N THR A 78 23.68 -46.92 -0.47
CA THR A 78 22.38 -47.06 -1.15
C THR A 78 22.45 -46.93 -2.66
N SER A 79 23.55 -46.39 -3.19
CA SER A 79 23.69 -45.97 -4.59
C SER A 79 22.67 -44.91 -5.04
N VAL A 80 21.87 -44.37 -4.11
CA VAL A 80 20.99 -43.21 -4.34
C VAL A 80 21.85 -41.95 -4.22
N PRO A 81 21.91 -41.08 -5.26
CA PRO A 81 22.78 -39.91 -5.25
C PRO A 81 22.55 -39.00 -4.03
N ALA A 82 23.62 -38.46 -3.40
CA ALA A 82 23.51 -37.58 -2.23
C ALA A 82 22.60 -36.38 -2.47
N ARG A 83 22.56 -35.87 -3.71
CA ARG A 83 21.63 -34.80 -4.12
C ARG A 83 20.16 -35.13 -3.88
N MET A 84 19.76 -36.39 -4.03
CA MET A 84 18.38 -36.82 -3.81
C MET A 84 18.03 -36.73 -2.32
N TRP A 85 18.92 -37.22 -1.46
CA TRP A 85 18.75 -37.12 0.00
C TRP A 85 18.69 -35.68 0.49
N ASN A 86 19.59 -34.82 -0.01
CA ASN A 86 19.60 -33.39 0.31
C ASN A 86 18.31 -32.70 -0.15
N ASN A 87 17.77 -33.05 -1.32
CA ASN A 87 16.50 -32.49 -1.80
C ASN A 87 15.32 -32.95 -0.94
N LEU A 88 15.29 -34.21 -0.52
CA LEU A 88 14.26 -34.71 0.40
C LEU A 88 14.30 -33.96 1.74
N GLU A 89 15.50 -33.74 2.29
CA GLU A 89 15.69 -32.99 3.53
C GLU A 89 15.24 -31.53 3.37
N ALA A 90 15.66 -30.86 2.30
CA ALA A 90 15.27 -29.48 2.02
C ALA A 90 13.74 -29.35 1.93
N ASN A 91 13.08 -30.23 1.17
CA ASN A 91 11.62 -30.25 1.03
C ASN A 91 10.92 -30.51 2.37
N TYR A 92 11.44 -31.43 3.19
CA TYR A 92 10.90 -31.72 4.52
C TYR A 92 10.99 -30.52 5.46
N GLN A 93 12.16 -29.88 5.53
CA GLN A 93 12.38 -28.70 6.38
C GLN A 93 11.55 -27.49 5.92
N GLU A 94 11.46 -27.25 4.61
CA GLU A 94 10.58 -26.22 4.05
C GLU A 94 9.12 -26.48 4.46
N GLN A 95 8.65 -27.72 4.32
CA GLN A 95 7.28 -28.08 4.66
C GLN A 95 6.99 -27.93 6.16
N LEU A 96 7.92 -28.32 7.04
CA LEU A 96 7.80 -28.07 8.48
C LEU A 96 7.69 -26.57 8.78
N ALA A 97 8.53 -25.75 8.14
CA ALA A 97 8.50 -24.30 8.31
C ALA A 97 7.17 -23.69 7.83
N ARG A 98 6.64 -24.14 6.69
CA ARG A 98 5.32 -23.72 6.18
C ARG A 98 4.19 -24.10 7.14
N LEU A 99 4.19 -25.34 7.65
CA LEU A 99 3.18 -25.78 8.62
C LEU A 99 3.24 -24.98 9.92
N GLN A 100 4.44 -24.65 10.41
CA GLN A 100 4.60 -23.82 11.59
C GLN A 100 4.12 -22.39 11.33
N ALA A 101 4.57 -21.75 10.24
CA ALA A 101 4.14 -20.41 9.87
C ALA A 101 2.60 -20.32 9.74
N ARG A 102 1.99 -21.34 9.13
CA ARG A 102 0.52 -21.43 9.02
C ARG A 102 -0.18 -21.49 10.37
N ARG A 103 0.40 -22.19 11.36
CA ARG A 103 -0.12 -22.23 12.74
C ARG A 103 0.00 -20.86 13.41
N ASP A 104 1.16 -20.23 13.31
CA ASP A 104 1.42 -18.90 13.89
C ASP A 104 0.49 -17.83 13.30
N LEU A 105 0.19 -17.95 12.01
CA LEU A 105 -0.76 -17.10 11.31
C LEU A 105 -2.21 -17.38 11.71
N ALA A 106 -2.57 -18.63 11.96
CA ALA A 106 -3.91 -18.99 12.43
C ALA A 106 -4.27 -18.31 13.75
N GLU A 107 -3.29 -18.09 14.63
CA GLU A 107 -3.46 -17.36 15.90
C GLU A 107 -3.77 -15.87 15.69
N GLN A 108 -3.46 -15.32 14.51
CA GLN A 108 -3.58 -13.90 14.19
C GLN A 108 -4.76 -13.58 13.25
N ILE A 109 -5.62 -14.57 12.95
CA ILE A 109 -6.77 -14.43 12.04
C ILE A 109 -7.69 -13.26 12.42
N GLU A 110 -7.84 -12.97 13.71
CA GLU A 110 -8.70 -11.89 14.20
C GLU A 110 -8.31 -10.51 13.64
N TRP A 111 -7.03 -10.30 13.29
CA TRP A 111 -6.56 -9.09 12.65
C TRP A 111 -7.25 -8.78 11.33
N LEU A 112 -7.71 -9.81 10.59
CA LEU A 112 -8.47 -9.65 9.35
C LEU A 112 -9.71 -8.78 9.51
N LYS A 113 -10.32 -8.74 10.71
CA LYS A 113 -11.52 -7.90 10.98
C LYS A 113 -11.21 -6.40 10.89
N THR A 114 -9.94 -6.02 11.02
CA THR A 114 -9.49 -4.62 10.93
C THR A 114 -9.25 -4.18 9.49
N ILE A 115 -9.03 -5.14 8.58
CA ILE A 115 -8.71 -4.89 7.17
C ILE A 115 -9.98 -5.00 6.32
N PRO A 116 -10.21 -4.12 5.33
CA PRO A 116 -11.33 -4.21 4.39
C PRO A 116 -11.11 -5.33 3.35
N THR A 117 -10.97 -6.58 3.78
CA THR A 117 -10.65 -7.76 2.94
C THR A 117 -11.58 -7.89 1.73
N LYS A 118 -12.88 -7.65 1.91
CA LYS A 118 -13.84 -7.67 0.80
C LYS A 118 -13.50 -6.66 -0.29
N VAL A 119 -13.09 -5.45 0.09
CA VAL A 119 -12.71 -4.41 -0.87
C VAL A 119 -11.44 -4.80 -1.63
N LEU A 120 -10.48 -5.45 -0.96
CA LEU A 120 -9.27 -5.96 -1.62
C LEU A 120 -9.60 -7.06 -2.64
N ILE A 121 -10.54 -7.96 -2.32
CA ILE A 121 -11.03 -9.00 -3.24
C ILE A 121 -11.77 -8.35 -4.42
N ASP A 122 -12.76 -7.50 -4.14
CA ASP A 122 -13.62 -6.88 -5.16
C ASP A 122 -12.80 -6.01 -6.14
N ARG A 123 -11.68 -5.44 -5.69
CA ARG A 123 -10.75 -4.65 -6.51
C ARG A 123 -9.59 -5.46 -7.09
N GLY A 124 -9.55 -6.78 -6.87
CA GLY A 124 -8.55 -7.68 -7.45
C GLY A 124 -7.14 -7.59 -6.85
N PHE A 125 -6.96 -6.97 -5.67
CA PHE A 125 -5.65 -6.93 -4.98
C PHE A 125 -5.30 -8.27 -4.32
N ILE A 126 -6.30 -9.06 -3.95
CA ILE A 126 -6.13 -10.42 -3.41
C ILE A 126 -7.18 -11.37 -4.02
N GLN A 127 -6.89 -12.66 -4.02
CA GLN A 127 -7.79 -13.69 -4.50
C GLN A 127 -8.75 -14.17 -3.40
N PRO A 128 -10.03 -14.44 -3.73
CA PRO A 128 -10.97 -14.97 -2.76
C PRO A 128 -10.55 -16.38 -2.31
N SER A 129 -10.61 -16.63 -1.00
CA SER A 129 -10.34 -17.94 -0.42
C SER A 129 -11.32 -18.22 0.73
N ARG A 130 -11.70 -19.48 0.89
CA ARG A 130 -12.46 -19.95 2.07
C ARG A 130 -11.56 -20.11 3.29
N ASP A 131 -10.26 -20.23 3.06
CA ASP A 131 -9.26 -20.37 4.10
C ASP A 131 -8.79 -19.00 4.57
N LYS A 132 -9.06 -18.69 5.84
CA LYS A 132 -8.70 -17.41 6.45
C LYS A 132 -7.20 -17.23 6.59
N VAL A 133 -6.43 -18.30 6.77
CA VAL A 133 -4.96 -18.19 6.85
C VAL A 133 -4.40 -17.76 5.51
N VAL A 134 -4.90 -18.32 4.41
CA VAL A 134 -4.53 -17.91 3.04
C VAL A 134 -4.93 -16.45 2.76
N LEU A 135 -6.08 -15.98 3.27
CA LEU A 135 -6.44 -14.56 3.15
C LEU A 135 -5.49 -13.66 3.95
N LEU A 136 -5.10 -14.08 5.16
CA LEU A 136 -4.15 -13.37 6.00
C LEU A 136 -2.79 -13.25 5.32
N GLU A 137 -2.25 -14.34 4.78
CA GLU A 137 -0.99 -14.36 4.01
C GLU A 137 -1.04 -13.40 2.81
N GLN A 138 -2.11 -13.45 2.02
CA GLN A 138 -2.27 -12.55 0.88
C GLN A 138 -2.32 -11.08 1.29
N ILE A 139 -2.95 -10.76 2.43
CA ILE A 139 -2.99 -9.40 2.96
C ILE A 139 -1.63 -8.94 3.49
N LEU A 140 -0.89 -9.82 4.17
CA LEU A 140 0.48 -9.53 4.61
C LEU A 140 1.39 -9.26 3.40
N ASN A 141 1.25 -10.05 2.33
CA ASN A 141 1.94 -9.83 1.06
C ASN A 141 1.54 -8.50 0.40
N PHE A 142 0.25 -8.17 0.39
CA PHE A 142 -0.26 -6.90 -0.12
C PHE A 142 0.38 -5.70 0.61
N PHE A 143 0.53 -5.79 1.93
CA PHE A 143 1.21 -4.77 2.75
C PHE A 143 2.74 -4.91 2.78
N ARG A 144 3.31 -5.95 2.15
CA ARG A 144 4.75 -6.26 2.14
C ARG A 144 5.36 -6.39 3.54
N VAL A 145 4.66 -7.10 4.43
CA VAL A 145 5.11 -7.36 5.81
C VAL A 145 5.16 -8.86 6.11
N ALA A 146 6.09 -9.28 6.97
CA ALA A 146 6.28 -10.70 7.29
C ALA A 146 5.19 -11.27 8.22
N HIS A 147 4.69 -10.47 9.16
CA HIS A 147 3.66 -10.87 10.13
C HIS A 147 2.89 -9.65 10.64
N VAL A 148 1.77 -9.87 11.34
CA VAL A 148 0.88 -8.79 11.79
C VAL A 148 1.59 -7.84 12.75
N ASP A 149 2.44 -8.34 13.65
CA ASP A 149 3.15 -7.47 14.59
C ASP A 149 4.13 -6.52 13.88
N ALA A 150 4.79 -6.96 12.80
CA ALA A 150 5.64 -6.08 11.99
C ALA A 150 4.81 -4.99 11.32
N TRP A 151 3.58 -5.32 10.90
CA TRP A 151 2.65 -4.32 10.38
C TRP A 151 2.20 -3.32 11.46
N LYS A 152 1.81 -3.80 12.65
CA LYS A 152 1.46 -2.93 13.78
C LYS A 152 2.62 -2.00 14.17
N GLU A 153 3.83 -2.56 14.27
CA GLU A 153 5.04 -1.80 14.63
C GLU A 153 5.44 -0.80 13.56
N GLY A 154 5.51 -1.22 12.29
CA GLY A 154 5.84 -0.34 11.18
C GLY A 154 4.84 0.81 11.07
N TRP A 155 3.58 0.56 11.42
CA TRP A 155 2.56 1.61 11.44
C TRP A 155 2.73 2.54 12.63
N GLY A 156 2.96 1.99 13.83
CA GLY A 156 3.21 2.78 15.04
C GLY A 156 4.51 3.60 15.00
N ARG A 157 5.53 3.14 14.28
CA ARG A 157 6.83 3.84 14.14
C ARG A 157 6.87 4.83 12.97
N GLY A 158 5.80 4.92 12.17
CA GLY A 158 5.78 5.77 10.99
C GLY A 158 6.74 5.31 9.89
N GLN A 159 7.04 4.00 9.78
CA GLN A 159 7.71 3.44 8.59
C GLN A 159 6.76 3.38 7.39
N PHE A 160 5.47 3.16 7.65
CA PHE A 160 4.40 3.46 6.69
C PHE A 160 4.01 4.95 6.70
N ALA A 161 4.74 5.75 7.50
CA ALA A 161 4.89 7.19 7.42
C ALA A 161 3.59 7.92 7.14
N PHE A 162 2.66 7.86 8.08
CA PHE A 162 1.54 8.77 8.09
C PHE A 162 1.10 8.96 9.54
N ARG A 163 1.68 9.96 10.20
CA ARG A 163 1.41 10.22 11.61
C ARG A 163 0.04 10.85 11.77
N LYS A 164 -0.92 10.06 12.24
CA LYS A 164 -2.14 10.56 12.86
C LYS A 164 -1.79 11.15 14.23
N SER A 165 -2.47 12.22 14.63
CA SER A 165 -2.36 12.79 15.97
C SER A 165 -2.56 11.71 17.05
N GLU A 166 -1.87 11.87 18.19
CA GLU A 166 -1.70 10.87 19.29
C GLU A 166 -2.99 10.27 19.86
N GLN A 167 -4.18 10.77 19.49
CA GLN A 167 -5.47 10.33 20.02
C GLN A 167 -6.30 9.45 19.06
N ALA A 168 -5.88 9.22 17.82
CA ALA A 168 -6.56 8.27 16.95
C ALA A 168 -6.01 6.85 17.19
N SER A 169 -6.63 6.16 18.14
CA SER A 169 -6.39 4.76 18.51
C SER A 169 -5.82 3.92 17.37
N ALA A 170 -4.63 3.37 17.62
CA ALA A 170 -4.07 2.17 17.02
C ALA A 170 -4.77 1.68 15.73
N VAL A 171 -4.12 1.96 14.60
CA VAL A 171 -4.07 1.00 13.49
C VAL A 171 -5.40 0.86 12.69
N ASP A 172 -5.77 1.93 11.99
CA ASP A 172 -6.90 1.92 11.04
C ASP A 172 -6.51 1.15 9.76
N GLY A 173 -6.91 -0.12 9.69
CA GLY A 173 -6.65 -0.99 8.53
C GLY A 173 -7.28 -0.51 7.23
N ARG A 174 -8.36 0.28 7.27
CA ARG A 174 -8.99 0.86 6.07
C ARG A 174 -8.14 1.98 5.50
N LEU A 175 -7.64 2.84 6.39
CA LEU A 175 -6.72 3.91 6.04
C LEU A 175 -5.43 3.34 5.44
N ALA A 176 -4.81 2.40 6.14
CA ALA A 176 -3.61 1.71 5.66
C ALA A 176 -3.84 1.07 4.28
N THR A 177 -5.00 0.44 4.07
CA THR A 177 -5.34 -0.14 2.76
C THR A 177 -5.40 0.91 1.66
N TRP A 178 -6.06 2.04 1.89
CA TRP A 178 -6.16 3.11 0.89
C TRP A 178 -4.76 3.64 0.52
N LEU A 179 -3.88 3.78 1.49
CA LEU A 179 -2.53 4.30 1.31
C LEU A 179 -1.64 3.30 0.58
N GLN A 180 -1.70 2.03 0.93
CA GLN A 180 -0.98 0.99 0.22
C GLN A 180 -1.40 0.91 -1.25
N ILE A 181 -2.70 1.10 -1.55
CA ILE A 181 -3.18 1.19 -2.94
C ILE A 181 -2.55 2.40 -3.65
N ALA A 182 -2.52 3.56 -3.00
CA ALA A 182 -1.87 4.76 -3.55
C ALA A 182 -0.39 4.53 -3.85
N GLU A 183 0.35 3.91 -2.91
CA GLU A 183 1.77 3.60 -3.06
C GLU A 183 2.02 2.63 -4.21
N LEU A 184 1.25 1.53 -4.29
CA LEU A 184 1.36 0.57 -5.39
C LEU A 184 1.07 1.20 -6.76
N GLN A 185 0.08 2.09 -6.84
CA GLN A 185 -0.19 2.85 -8.07
C GLN A 185 0.97 3.77 -8.42
N ALA A 186 1.47 4.53 -7.45
CA ALA A 186 2.54 5.49 -7.65
C ALA A 186 3.86 4.82 -8.05
N GLU A 187 4.18 3.65 -7.48
CA GLU A 187 5.36 2.86 -7.84
C GLU A 187 5.38 2.49 -9.32
N GLN A 188 4.21 2.12 -9.89
CA GLN A 188 4.07 1.73 -11.30
C GLN A 188 4.13 2.91 -12.29
N MET A 189 4.03 4.15 -11.82
CA MET A 189 4.08 5.33 -12.68
C MET A 189 5.51 5.74 -13.00
N ASP A 190 5.84 5.83 -14.28
CA ASP A 190 7.10 6.43 -14.73
C ASP A 190 7.00 7.96 -14.65
N VAL A 191 7.86 8.56 -13.81
CA VAL A 191 7.95 10.00 -13.62
C VAL A 191 9.38 10.47 -13.79
N GLU A 192 9.54 11.74 -14.11
CA GLU A 192 10.86 12.37 -14.21
C GLU A 192 11.56 12.43 -12.83
N THR A 193 12.82 12.84 -12.81
CA THR A 193 13.47 13.14 -11.54
C THR A 193 12.84 14.37 -10.90
N TYR A 194 12.52 14.29 -9.61
CA TYR A 194 11.89 15.38 -8.88
C TYR A 194 12.67 16.69 -9.03
N ASP A 195 11.96 17.74 -9.43
CA ASP A 195 12.46 19.10 -9.46
C ASP A 195 11.45 20.06 -8.84
N LYS A 196 11.90 20.80 -7.82
CA LYS A 196 11.05 21.73 -7.05
C LYS A 196 10.56 22.90 -7.91
N THR A 197 11.38 23.37 -8.84
CA THR A 197 11.05 24.50 -9.72
C THR A 197 9.96 24.09 -10.71
N ASN A 198 10.09 22.91 -11.30
CA ASN A 198 9.09 22.31 -12.18
C ASN A 198 7.79 22.06 -11.43
N LEU A 199 7.83 21.56 -10.19
CA LEU A 199 6.62 21.37 -9.39
C LEU A 199 5.91 22.70 -9.11
N LEU A 200 6.63 23.76 -8.75
CA LEU A 200 6.04 25.09 -8.55
C LEU A 200 5.41 25.64 -9.85
N ALA A 201 6.06 25.43 -11.00
CA ALA A 201 5.50 25.80 -12.30
C ALA A 201 4.26 24.96 -12.65
N ALA A 202 4.27 23.67 -12.33
CA ALA A 202 3.14 22.75 -12.50
C ALA A 202 1.94 23.18 -11.64
N VAL A 203 2.16 23.63 -10.40
CA VAL A 203 1.11 24.17 -9.52
C VAL A 203 0.40 25.37 -10.14
N GLN A 204 1.16 26.32 -10.70
CA GLN A 204 0.56 27.50 -11.34
C GLN A 204 -0.31 27.11 -12.53
N ARG A 205 0.13 26.14 -13.34
CA ARG A 205 -0.65 25.59 -14.45
C ARG A 205 -1.85 24.78 -13.94
N ALA A 206 -1.71 24.02 -12.86
CA ALA A 206 -2.78 23.25 -12.25
C ALA A 206 -3.92 24.15 -11.74
N ARG A 207 -3.58 25.32 -11.17
CA ARG A 207 -4.55 26.31 -10.69
C ARG A 207 -5.52 26.78 -11.78
N SER A 208 -5.04 26.99 -13.01
CA SER A 208 -5.90 27.41 -14.13
C SER A 208 -6.84 26.30 -14.63
N LEU A 209 -6.61 25.05 -14.21
CA LEU A 209 -7.48 23.92 -14.55
C LEU A 209 -8.71 23.81 -13.64
N THR A 210 -8.82 24.64 -12.61
CA THR A 210 -9.92 24.56 -11.63
C THR A 210 -11.32 24.67 -12.25
N ARG A 211 -11.43 25.40 -13.37
CA ARG A 211 -12.67 25.62 -14.13
C ARG A 211 -12.95 24.54 -15.20
N GLN A 212 -12.07 23.55 -15.35
CA GLN A 212 -12.21 22.48 -16.34
C GLN A 212 -12.98 21.29 -15.76
N SER A 213 -13.49 20.41 -16.63
CA SER A 213 -14.13 19.18 -16.17
C SER A 213 -13.10 18.18 -15.59
N PRO A 214 -13.52 17.26 -14.70
CA PRO A 214 -12.66 16.22 -14.13
C PRO A 214 -11.84 15.44 -15.15
N GLN A 215 -12.46 15.06 -16.27
CA GLN A 215 -11.79 14.29 -17.32
C GLN A 215 -10.63 15.07 -17.93
N VAL A 216 -10.79 16.39 -18.10
CA VAL A 216 -9.77 17.27 -18.69
C VAL A 216 -8.67 17.58 -17.67
N PHE A 217 -9.03 18.02 -16.46
CA PHE A 217 -8.00 18.42 -15.50
C PHE A 217 -7.21 17.23 -14.99
N LEU A 218 -7.80 16.05 -14.77
CA LEU A 218 -7.07 14.89 -14.27
C LEU A 218 -5.96 14.45 -15.23
N CYS A 219 -6.25 14.39 -16.53
CA CYS A 219 -5.25 14.05 -17.54
C CYS A 219 -4.10 15.07 -17.53
N LYS A 220 -4.42 16.37 -17.44
CA LYS A 220 -3.41 17.43 -17.42
C LYS A 220 -2.59 17.45 -16.13
N LEU A 221 -3.23 17.24 -14.98
CA LEU A 221 -2.55 17.12 -13.68
C LEU A 221 -1.55 15.95 -13.69
N ALA A 222 -1.96 14.79 -14.21
CA ALA A 222 -1.09 13.63 -14.33
C ALA A 222 0.18 13.99 -15.13
N SER A 223 0.05 14.62 -16.31
CA SER A 223 1.22 15.03 -17.11
C SER A 223 2.09 16.10 -16.42
N LEU A 224 1.48 17.10 -15.79
CA LEU A 224 2.21 18.19 -15.12
C LEU A 224 3.04 17.68 -13.94
N PHE A 225 2.45 16.81 -13.12
CA PHE A 225 3.12 16.23 -11.96
C PHE A 225 4.14 15.17 -12.37
N GLN A 226 3.86 14.36 -13.39
CA GLN A 226 4.79 13.39 -13.95
C GLN A 226 6.10 14.06 -14.41
N ALA A 227 6.00 15.20 -15.12
CA ALA A 227 7.15 15.99 -15.55
C ALA A 227 7.93 16.69 -14.41
N SER A 228 7.34 16.73 -13.21
CA SER A 228 7.95 17.31 -12.00
C SER A 228 8.50 16.25 -11.04
N GLY A 229 8.47 14.97 -11.44
CA GLY A 229 8.85 13.82 -10.61
C GLY A 229 7.87 13.50 -9.48
N VAL A 230 6.59 13.79 -9.70
CA VAL A 230 5.50 13.51 -8.77
C VAL A 230 4.51 12.53 -9.42
N ALA A 231 4.34 11.36 -8.81
CA ALA A 231 3.32 10.39 -9.18
C ALA A 231 1.96 10.84 -8.62
N PHE A 232 1.07 11.28 -9.50
CA PHE A 232 -0.27 11.74 -9.13
C PHE A 232 -1.29 10.61 -9.22
N CYS A 233 -1.80 10.17 -8.07
CA CYS A 233 -2.71 9.04 -7.94
C CYS A 233 -4.12 9.51 -7.59
N THR A 234 -5.13 8.90 -8.21
CA THR A 234 -6.53 9.09 -7.81
C THR A 234 -7.11 7.76 -7.33
N VAL A 235 -7.30 7.64 -6.02
CA VAL A 235 -7.69 6.37 -5.41
C VAL A 235 -9.15 6.45 -4.97
N PRO A 236 -10.03 5.55 -5.43
CA PRO A 236 -11.41 5.46 -4.94
C PRO A 236 -11.44 5.21 -3.44
N GLU A 237 -12.41 5.79 -2.74
CA GLU A 237 -12.52 5.64 -1.29
C GLU A 237 -12.53 4.19 -0.83
N ILE A 238 -11.95 3.92 0.33
CA ILE A 238 -12.26 2.72 1.10
C ILE A 238 -13.40 3.08 2.05
N PRO A 239 -14.57 2.41 2.00
CA PRO A 239 -15.69 2.73 2.88
C PRO A 239 -15.30 2.73 4.36
N GLY A 240 -15.48 3.88 5.02
CA GLY A 240 -15.12 4.09 6.42
C GLY A 240 -13.70 4.63 6.65
N ALA A 241 -12.84 4.69 5.63
CA ALA A 241 -11.57 5.41 5.71
C ALA A 241 -11.83 6.91 5.64
N LYS A 242 -11.51 7.63 6.72
CA LYS A 242 -11.58 9.10 6.75
C LYS A 242 -10.28 9.68 6.20
N ILE A 243 -10.14 9.69 4.87
CA ILE A 243 -8.97 10.25 4.18
C ILE A 243 -9.38 11.09 2.98
N SER A 244 -8.80 12.28 2.89
CA SER A 244 -9.00 13.20 1.76
C SER A 244 -7.87 13.09 0.76
N GLY A 245 -6.62 13.03 1.23
CA GLY A 245 -5.43 12.91 0.40
C GLY A 245 -4.25 12.40 1.22
N ALA A 246 -3.13 12.20 0.53
CA ALA A 246 -1.85 11.89 1.14
C ALA A 246 -0.69 12.35 0.25
N ALA A 247 0.40 12.75 0.90
CA ALA A 247 1.66 13.11 0.27
C ALA A 247 2.80 12.27 0.86
N LYS A 248 3.65 11.71 -0.02
CA LYS A 248 4.75 10.84 0.39
C LYS A 248 5.94 10.95 -0.54
N TRP A 249 7.15 11.00 0.01
CA TRP A 249 8.35 10.69 -0.75
C TRP A 249 8.51 9.17 -0.86
N LEU A 250 8.52 8.64 -2.09
CA LEU A 250 8.75 7.22 -2.35
C LEU A 250 10.25 6.91 -2.47
N SER A 251 11.01 7.89 -2.95
CA SER A 251 12.47 7.88 -3.02
C SER A 251 12.99 9.32 -2.92
N PRO A 252 14.32 9.55 -2.81
CA PRO A 252 14.87 10.91 -2.85
C PRO A 252 14.57 11.70 -4.14
N THR A 253 14.12 11.03 -5.20
CA THR A 253 13.88 11.60 -6.53
C THR A 253 12.43 11.44 -7.02
N LYS A 254 11.56 10.76 -6.27
CA LYS A 254 10.17 10.52 -6.66
C LYS A 254 9.23 10.76 -5.48
N ALA A 255 8.29 11.67 -5.68
CA ALA A 255 7.21 11.95 -4.74
C ALA A 255 5.88 11.36 -5.23
N MET A 256 4.94 11.20 -4.32
CA MET A 256 3.58 10.75 -4.55
C MET A 256 2.62 11.78 -3.97
N ILE A 257 1.60 12.11 -4.76
CA ILE A 257 0.43 12.83 -4.29
C ILE A 257 -0.78 11.98 -4.63
N ALA A 258 -1.55 11.59 -3.63
CA ALA A 258 -2.74 10.79 -3.78
C ALA A 258 -3.97 11.57 -3.31
N VAL A 259 -5.03 11.55 -4.11
CA VAL A 259 -6.31 12.19 -3.76
C VAL A 259 -7.44 11.18 -3.79
N ASN A 260 -8.31 11.25 -2.79
CA ASN A 260 -9.52 10.42 -2.72
C ASN A 260 -10.56 10.89 -3.75
N ARG A 261 -11.17 9.96 -4.50
CA ARG A 261 -12.24 10.22 -5.49
C ARG A 261 -13.66 10.29 -4.88
N ARG A 262 -13.89 10.17 -3.57
CA ARG A 262 -15.27 10.21 -3.06
C ARG A 262 -15.85 11.62 -3.04
N GLY A 263 -16.96 11.83 -3.78
CA GLY A 263 -17.96 12.86 -3.50
C GLY A 263 -17.40 14.27 -3.26
N LYS A 264 -16.27 14.59 -3.89
CA LYS A 264 -15.56 15.83 -3.61
C LYS A 264 -16.21 16.97 -4.38
N LYS A 265 -16.59 17.98 -3.62
CA LYS A 265 -16.88 19.31 -4.13
C LYS A 265 -15.57 19.96 -4.60
N SER A 266 -15.68 20.85 -5.59
CA SER A 266 -14.55 21.50 -6.23
C SER A 266 -13.60 22.16 -5.23
N ASP A 267 -14.13 22.87 -4.25
CA ASP A 267 -13.36 23.52 -3.18
C ASP A 267 -12.50 22.54 -2.39
N LEU A 268 -13.10 21.44 -1.91
CA LEU A 268 -12.41 20.44 -1.10
C LEU A 268 -11.37 19.68 -1.92
N PHE A 269 -11.68 19.31 -3.17
CA PHE A 269 -10.71 18.63 -4.02
C PHE A 269 -9.46 19.47 -4.25
N TRP A 270 -9.64 20.71 -4.70
CA TRP A 270 -8.52 21.58 -5.05
C TRP A 270 -7.73 22.02 -3.80
N PHE A 271 -8.41 22.25 -2.68
CA PHE A 271 -7.74 22.52 -1.41
C PHE A 271 -6.88 21.33 -0.97
N THR A 272 -7.45 20.12 -0.92
CA THR A 272 -6.69 18.91 -0.58
C THR A 272 -5.51 18.72 -1.52
N LEU A 273 -5.70 18.85 -2.84
CA LEU A 273 -4.61 18.67 -3.79
C LEU A 273 -3.43 19.61 -3.51
N PHE A 274 -3.68 20.91 -3.36
CA PHE A 274 -2.59 21.85 -3.11
C PHE A 274 -2.03 21.74 -1.69
N HIS A 275 -2.82 21.28 -0.72
CA HIS A 275 -2.34 20.95 0.61
C HIS A 275 -1.30 19.81 0.53
N GLU A 276 -1.61 18.71 -0.19
CA GLU A 276 -0.64 17.63 -0.42
C GLU A 276 0.62 18.10 -1.18
N VAL A 277 0.47 19.03 -2.13
CA VAL A 277 1.64 19.64 -2.78
C VAL A 277 2.47 20.45 -1.78
N GLY A 278 1.83 21.16 -0.85
CA GLY A 278 2.49 21.89 0.23
C GLY A 278 3.40 20.99 1.06
N HIS A 279 2.94 19.78 1.40
CA HIS A 279 3.75 18.76 2.07
C HIS A 279 4.99 18.37 1.26
N ILE A 280 4.84 18.06 -0.03
CA ILE A 280 6.01 17.72 -0.88
C ILE A 280 7.03 18.86 -0.97
N LEU A 281 6.58 20.12 -0.97
CA LEU A 281 7.45 21.30 -1.10
C LEU A 281 8.22 21.65 0.18
N ASN A 282 7.68 21.32 1.35
CA ASN A 282 8.18 21.74 2.66
C ASN A 282 8.76 20.61 3.50
N ASP A 283 8.21 19.40 3.37
CA ASP A 283 8.59 18.30 4.24
C ASP A 283 9.89 17.64 3.79
N SER A 284 10.57 17.02 4.74
CA SER A 284 11.81 16.32 4.46
C SER A 284 11.56 15.11 3.56
N LYS A 285 12.49 14.83 2.64
CA LYS A 285 12.44 13.66 1.72
C LYS A 285 12.45 12.30 2.44
N LYS A 286 12.52 12.28 3.77
CA LYS A 286 12.56 11.08 4.62
C LYS A 286 11.24 10.79 5.33
N GLU A 287 10.22 11.64 5.16
CA GLU A 287 8.96 11.54 5.90
C GLU A 287 7.76 11.51 4.94
N ALA A 288 6.66 10.91 5.38
CA ALA A 288 5.38 10.89 4.66
C ALA A 288 4.20 11.18 5.62
N TYR A 289 3.08 11.68 5.08
CA TYR A 289 2.01 12.33 5.87
C TYR A 289 0.59 12.05 5.35
N VAL A 290 -0.32 11.68 6.27
CA VAL A 290 -1.76 11.54 6.02
C VAL A 290 -2.44 12.54 6.89
N ASP A 291 -3.29 13.32 6.23
CA ASP A 291 -4.20 14.23 6.87
C ASP A 291 -5.28 13.47 7.66
N VAL A 292 -5.14 13.44 8.99
CA VAL A 292 -6.30 13.38 9.88
C VAL A 292 -6.10 14.31 11.08
N THR A 293 -6.70 15.49 10.97
CA THR A 293 -7.06 16.45 12.04
C THR A 293 -5.94 17.19 12.77
N TYR A 294 -5.90 18.50 12.48
CA TYR A 294 -5.55 19.65 13.34
C TYR A 294 -4.69 19.35 14.58
N SER A 295 -3.40 19.13 14.36
CA SER A 295 -2.38 19.47 15.36
C SER A 295 -1.79 20.84 15.00
N ASP A 296 -1.29 21.58 15.99
CA ASP A 296 -0.58 22.85 15.80
C ASP A 296 0.85 22.62 15.24
N ASP A 297 0.98 21.74 14.25
CA ASP A 297 2.22 21.37 13.58
C ASP A 297 2.57 22.47 12.54
N PRO A 298 3.79 23.05 12.60
CA PRO A 298 4.27 23.99 11.59
C PRO A 298 4.12 23.52 10.13
N ARG A 299 4.24 22.21 9.88
CA ARG A 299 4.10 21.62 8.53
C ARG A 299 2.66 21.69 8.03
N GLU A 300 1.71 21.31 8.86
CA GLU A 300 0.28 21.41 8.57
C GLU A 300 -0.14 22.86 8.32
N ARG A 301 0.40 23.81 9.10
CA ARG A 301 0.18 25.25 8.87
C ARG A 301 0.72 25.68 7.51
N PHE A 302 1.94 25.26 7.15
CA PHE A 302 2.51 25.56 5.84
C PHE A 302 1.67 24.99 4.70
N ALA A 303 1.28 23.72 4.76
CA ALA A 303 0.49 23.07 3.71
C ALA A 303 -0.87 23.76 3.52
N ASN A 304 -1.54 24.09 4.63
CA ASN A 304 -2.79 24.86 4.61
C ASN A 304 -2.61 26.26 4.03
N ASP A 305 -1.57 26.99 4.45
CA ASP A 305 -1.30 28.33 3.93
C ASP A 305 -0.92 28.30 2.44
N PHE A 306 -0.12 27.32 2.02
CA PHE A 306 0.24 27.11 0.62
C PHE A 306 -0.99 26.85 -0.24
N ALA A 307 -1.86 25.92 0.17
CA ALA A 307 -3.11 25.63 -0.54
C ALA A 307 -4.00 26.87 -0.65
N ARG A 308 -4.18 27.57 0.47
CA ARG A 308 -5.11 28.70 0.54
C ARG A 308 -4.63 29.89 -0.29
N THR A 309 -3.32 30.18 -0.28
CA THR A 309 -2.72 31.30 -1.03
C THR A 309 -2.50 30.96 -2.51
N THR A 310 -2.30 29.69 -2.85
CA THR A 310 -2.26 29.23 -4.25
C THR A 310 -3.63 29.41 -4.91
N LEU A 311 -4.71 28.98 -4.25
CA LEU A 311 -6.05 29.09 -4.80
C LEU A 311 -6.50 30.55 -4.91
N ILE A 312 -6.39 31.29 -3.82
CA ILE A 312 -6.77 32.71 -3.76
C ILE A 312 -5.55 33.49 -3.23
N PRO A 313 -4.83 34.22 -4.09
CA PRO A 313 -3.65 34.97 -3.67
C PRO A 313 -3.97 36.00 -2.58
N ALA A 314 -3.09 36.11 -1.59
CA ALA A 314 -3.29 36.93 -0.38
C ALA A 314 -3.64 38.41 -0.65
N LYS A 315 -3.21 38.95 -1.81
CA LYS A 315 -3.58 40.31 -2.26
C LYS A 315 -5.10 40.52 -2.40
N HIS A 316 -5.88 39.45 -2.49
CA HIS A 316 -7.32 39.50 -2.60
C HIS A 316 -8.07 39.30 -1.28
N ASP A 317 -7.38 39.00 -0.17
CA ASP A 317 -8.02 38.66 1.13
C ASP A 317 -8.98 39.77 1.60
N GLY A 318 -8.56 41.04 1.47
CA GLY A 318 -9.39 42.20 1.86
C GLY A 318 -10.70 42.33 1.08
N ARG A 319 -10.81 41.72 -0.11
CA ARG A 319 -12.03 41.76 -0.94
C ARG A 319 -13.04 40.69 -0.54
N LEU A 320 -12.62 39.60 0.11
CA LEU A 320 -13.48 38.46 0.44
C LEU A 320 -14.69 38.87 1.28
N ALA A 321 -14.51 39.78 2.23
CA ALA A 321 -15.58 40.28 3.09
C ALA A 321 -16.74 40.95 2.31
N SER A 322 -16.46 41.50 1.12
CA SER A 322 -17.45 42.18 0.27
C SER A 322 -18.27 41.22 -0.62
N LEU A 323 -17.85 39.97 -0.77
CA LEU A 323 -18.47 38.99 -1.68
C LEU A 323 -19.73 38.36 -1.03
N LYS A 324 -20.81 39.14 -0.92
CA LYS A 324 -22.05 38.73 -0.23
C LYS A 324 -23.14 38.20 -1.15
N THR A 325 -22.95 38.22 -2.47
CA THR A 325 -23.95 37.77 -3.45
C THR A 325 -23.32 36.82 -4.46
N GLU A 326 -24.13 35.95 -5.06
CA GLU A 326 -23.66 35.02 -6.10
C GLU A 326 -23.00 35.75 -7.27
N LYS A 327 -23.57 36.88 -7.72
CA LYS A 327 -23.01 37.69 -8.80
C LYS A 327 -21.57 38.12 -8.48
N LEU A 328 -21.35 38.71 -7.29
CA LEU A 328 -20.04 39.16 -6.86
C LEU A 328 -19.03 38.00 -6.73
N ILE A 329 -19.49 36.84 -6.24
CA ILE A 329 -18.66 35.64 -6.11
C ILE A 329 -18.19 35.16 -7.49
N ARG A 330 -19.09 35.10 -8.47
CA ARG A 330 -18.77 34.67 -9.84
C ARG A 330 -17.83 35.66 -10.53
N GLU A 331 -18.14 36.97 -10.46
CA GLU A 331 -17.29 38.02 -11.03
C GLU A 331 -15.87 37.98 -10.45
N PHE A 332 -15.75 37.78 -9.13
CA PHE A 332 -14.45 37.65 -8.47
C PHE A 332 -13.72 36.36 -8.89
N ALA A 333 -14.42 35.22 -8.97
CA ALA A 333 -13.84 33.96 -9.39
C ALA A 333 -13.32 34.02 -10.83
N ASP A 334 -14.06 34.67 -11.73
CA ASP A 334 -13.65 34.90 -13.12
C ASP A 334 -12.43 35.81 -13.21
N GLU A 335 -12.38 36.90 -12.42
CA GLU A 335 -11.25 37.83 -12.36
C GLU A 335 -9.94 37.12 -11.96
N ILE A 336 -10.00 36.21 -10.99
CA ILE A 336 -8.81 35.48 -10.52
C ILE A 336 -8.63 34.12 -11.22
N GLU A 337 -9.47 33.81 -12.20
CA GLU A 337 -9.48 32.60 -13.04
C GLU A 337 -9.61 31.27 -12.28
N VAL A 338 -10.48 31.20 -11.27
CA VAL A 338 -10.75 29.96 -10.51
C VAL A 338 -12.21 29.54 -10.55
N ASP A 339 -12.50 28.28 -10.18
CA ASP A 339 -13.87 27.82 -9.99
C ASP A 339 -14.56 28.59 -8.85
N PRO A 340 -15.80 29.09 -9.04
CA PRO A 340 -16.51 29.87 -8.02
C PRO A 340 -16.77 29.07 -6.74
N GLY A 341 -16.85 27.74 -6.82
CA GLY A 341 -16.96 26.86 -5.66
C GLY A 341 -15.77 27.01 -4.71
N ILE A 342 -14.56 27.20 -5.22
CA ILE A 342 -13.35 27.45 -4.41
C ILE A 342 -13.50 28.73 -3.59
N VAL A 343 -14.02 29.80 -4.20
CA VAL A 343 -14.30 31.06 -3.50
C VAL A 343 -15.34 30.85 -2.41
N VAL A 344 -16.43 30.12 -2.69
CA VAL A 344 -17.42 29.77 -1.66
C VAL A 344 -16.79 28.97 -0.53
N GLY A 345 -15.94 27.98 -0.83
CA GLY A 345 -15.21 27.21 0.18
C GLY A 345 -14.41 28.10 1.12
N ARG A 346 -13.65 29.04 0.56
CA ARG A 346 -12.92 30.07 1.31
C ARG A 346 -13.83 30.91 2.20
N LEU A 347 -14.91 31.46 1.64
CA LEU A 347 -15.83 32.33 2.38
C LEU A 347 -16.52 31.60 3.54
N GLN A 348 -16.88 30.33 3.35
CA GLN A 348 -17.49 29.50 4.39
C GLN A 348 -16.47 29.14 5.48
N TYR A 349 -15.24 28.78 5.10
CA TYR A 349 -14.16 28.49 6.05
C TYR A 349 -13.86 29.69 6.95
N GLU A 350 -13.79 30.89 6.38
CA GLU A 350 -13.56 32.15 7.11
C GLU A 350 -14.82 32.71 7.78
N LYS A 351 -15.94 31.98 7.74
CA LYS A 351 -17.23 32.35 8.34
C LYS A 351 -17.77 33.70 7.83
N LEU A 352 -17.39 34.10 6.62
CA LEU A 352 -17.87 35.30 5.94
C LEU A 352 -19.26 35.10 5.32
N VAL A 353 -19.61 33.85 5.04
CA VAL A 353 -20.95 33.36 4.69
C VAL A 353 -21.21 32.06 5.45
N ARG A 354 -22.47 31.67 5.61
CA ARG A 354 -22.83 30.43 6.29
C ARG A 354 -22.58 29.20 5.40
N PHE A 355 -22.37 28.04 6.03
CA PHE A 355 -22.10 26.77 5.33
C PHE A 355 -23.24 26.27 4.44
N ASP A 356 -24.48 26.73 4.63
CA ASP A 356 -25.65 26.43 3.79
C ASP A 356 -25.72 27.30 2.53
N GLN A 357 -25.04 28.45 2.50
CA GLN A 357 -25.13 29.43 1.43
C GLN A 357 -24.24 29.08 0.24
N PHE A 358 -24.76 29.34 -0.97
CA PHE A 358 -24.04 29.22 -2.26
C PHE A 358 -23.45 27.84 -2.57
N ASN A 359 -23.93 26.79 -1.91
CA ASN A 359 -23.44 25.43 -2.11
C ASN A 359 -23.64 24.89 -3.54
N HIS A 360 -24.60 25.44 -4.30
CA HIS A 360 -24.82 25.11 -5.70
C HIS A 360 -23.70 25.61 -6.62
N LEU A 361 -22.86 26.55 -6.16
CA LEU A 361 -21.66 26.99 -6.89
C LEU A 361 -20.50 26.01 -6.74
N LYS A 362 -20.58 25.07 -5.80
CA LYS A 362 -19.56 24.05 -5.59
C LYS A 362 -19.85 22.85 -6.46
N THR A 363 -19.16 22.77 -7.59
CA THR A 363 -19.29 21.65 -8.53
C THR A 363 -18.96 20.34 -7.81
N THR A 364 -19.86 19.37 -7.86
CA THR A 364 -19.57 18.02 -7.38
C THR A 364 -18.93 17.24 -8.52
N PHE A 365 -17.75 16.68 -8.30
CA PHE A 365 -17.06 15.93 -9.34
C PHE A 365 -17.61 14.52 -9.46
N GLU A 366 -18.07 14.19 -10.66
CA GLU A 366 -18.36 12.83 -11.10
C GLU A 366 -17.12 12.27 -11.80
N TRP A 367 -16.61 11.17 -11.25
CA TRP A 367 -15.43 10.51 -11.79
C TRP A 367 -15.91 9.46 -12.79
N ALA A 368 -15.45 9.52 -14.04
CA ALA A 368 -15.67 8.42 -14.98
C ALA A 368 -15.11 7.13 -14.36
N GLY A 369 -15.89 6.04 -14.43
CA GLY A 369 -15.61 4.72 -13.84
C GLY A 369 -14.16 4.33 -13.99
#